data_AF-A0A5K8A0K1-F1
#
_entry.id   AF-A0A5K8A0K1-F1
#
_cell.length_a   1.000
_cell.length_b   1.000
_cell.length_c   1.000
_cell.angle_alpha   90.00
_cell.angle_beta   90.00
_cell.angle_gamma   90.00
#
_symmetry.space_group_name_H-M   'P 1'
#
loop_
_entity.id
_entity.type
_entity.pdbx_description
1 polymer ?
#
loop_
_entity_poly.entity_id
_entity_poly.type
_entity_poly.pdbx_seq_one_letter_code
_entity_poly.pdbx_strand_id
1 'polypeptide(L)'
;MNRTIVVIATAIFIITTTPALAMQGHDSHGSSGGHDMGSGQQMDHVGHGDMGGTYKHHASMGGMEAEFQVMSLASMNMKTDEGDTHHIMVSLKGSEDGTPIKGAVGKIKVIGPDKAEQISPLKNYGGILAANFTFKKPGKYGVICMIKTQDKKEVFKFWYNRP
;
A
#
# COMPACT_ATOMS: atom_id res chain seq x y z
N MET A 1 33.90 23.78 -15.61
CA MET A 1 34.07 24.33 -16.97
C MET A 1 34.26 23.12 -17.88
N ASN A 2 33.35 22.67 -18.74
CA ASN A 2 32.36 23.35 -19.57
C ASN A 2 31.11 22.47 -19.78
N ARG A 3 30.00 23.16 -20.07
CA ARG A 3 28.63 22.66 -20.21
C ARG A 3 28.43 22.19 -21.65
N THR A 4 27.81 21.02 -21.84
CA THR A 4 27.22 20.67 -23.14
C THR A 4 25.76 20.28 -22.90
N ILE A 5 24.89 21.28 -23.06
CA ILE A 5 23.44 21.11 -23.12
C ILE A 5 23.11 20.91 -24.59
N VAL A 6 22.48 19.79 -24.94
CA VAL A 6 21.86 19.58 -26.25
C VAL A 6 20.36 19.43 -26.03
N VAL A 7 19.61 20.41 -26.54
CA VAL A 7 18.16 20.49 -26.59
C VAL A 7 17.72 20.04 -27.99
N ILE A 8 17.02 18.92 -28.10
CA ILE A 8 16.33 18.43 -29.32
C ILE A 8 15.26 17.46 -28.83
N ALA A 9 14.01 17.40 -29.28
CA ALA A 9 13.10 18.29 -29.97
C ALA A 9 11.71 17.65 -29.76
N THR A 10 10.69 18.49 -29.83
CA THR A 10 9.27 18.19 -29.66
C THR A 10 8.76 17.12 -30.64
N ALA A 11 7.91 16.20 -30.17
CA ALA A 11 7.03 15.43 -31.04
C ALA A 11 5.62 15.36 -30.40
N ILE A 12 4.73 16.16 -30.98
CA ILE A 12 3.29 16.18 -30.76
C ILE A 12 2.72 14.95 -31.47
N PHE A 13 1.92 14.14 -30.78
CA PHE A 13 1.09 13.12 -31.44
C PHE A 13 -0.38 13.26 -31.02
N ILE A 14 -1.22 13.09 -32.03
CA ILE A 14 -2.53 13.67 -32.23
C ILE A 14 -3.62 12.80 -31.59
N ILE A 15 -4.58 13.45 -30.93
CA ILE A 15 -5.80 12.87 -30.36
C ILE A 15 -6.74 12.51 -31.51
N THR A 16 -7.23 11.26 -31.55
CA THR A 16 -8.38 10.89 -32.38
C THR A 16 -9.51 10.38 -31.47
N THR A 17 -10.64 11.09 -31.51
CA THR A 17 -11.91 10.74 -30.89
C THR A 17 -12.73 9.92 -31.88
N THR A 18 -13.22 8.75 -31.48
CA THR A 18 -14.30 8.04 -32.18
C THR A 18 -15.63 8.19 -31.42
N PRO A 19 -16.76 8.33 -32.14
CA PRO A 19 -18.07 8.60 -31.55
C PRO A 19 -18.71 7.35 -30.90
N ALA A 20 -19.51 7.62 -29.86
CA ALA A 20 -20.41 6.67 -29.21
C ALA A 20 -21.53 6.22 -30.17
N LEU A 21 -21.79 4.91 -30.23
CA LEU A 21 -23.00 4.36 -30.84
C LEU A 21 -24.12 4.30 -29.79
N ALA A 22 -25.23 4.95 -30.13
CA ALA A 22 -26.48 4.92 -29.40
C ALA A 22 -27.29 3.64 -29.69
N MET A 23 -28.20 3.34 -28.75
CA MET A 23 -28.97 2.12 -28.54
C MET A 23 -30.08 1.87 -29.59
N GLN A 24 -30.39 0.59 -29.82
CA GLN A 24 -31.69 0.06 -30.29
C GLN A 24 -31.70 -1.41 -29.83
N GLY A 25 -32.53 -1.90 -28.90
CA GLY A 25 -33.96 -1.75 -28.76
C GLY A 25 -34.63 -3.02 -29.30
N HIS A 26 -34.88 -4.02 -28.45
CA HIS A 26 -35.86 -5.07 -28.73
C HIS A 26 -36.42 -5.69 -27.44
N ASP A 27 -37.75 -5.63 -27.36
CA ASP A 27 -38.61 -6.19 -26.33
C ASP A 27 -38.63 -7.72 -26.32
N SER A 28 -38.93 -8.28 -25.14
CA SER A 28 -40.06 -9.18 -24.87
C SER A 28 -39.77 -10.51 -24.14
N HIS A 29 -40.60 -10.71 -23.09
CA HIS A 29 -41.06 -11.95 -22.44
C HIS A 29 -40.13 -12.85 -21.60
N GLY A 30 -40.48 -12.96 -20.30
CA GLY A 30 -40.97 -14.24 -19.76
C GLY A 30 -40.10 -15.02 -18.75
N SER A 31 -40.48 -14.90 -17.47
CA SER A 31 -40.44 -15.91 -16.38
C SER A 31 -39.15 -16.61 -15.91
N SER A 32 -38.97 -16.44 -14.59
CA SER A 32 -38.57 -17.42 -13.56
C SER A 32 -37.11 -17.84 -13.42
N GLY A 33 -36.55 -17.51 -12.25
CA GLY A 33 -35.58 -18.35 -11.53
C GLY A 33 -34.13 -18.21 -11.96
N GLY A 34 -33.42 -17.21 -11.42
CA GLY A 34 -31.98 -17.08 -11.61
C GLY A 34 -31.38 -16.15 -10.56
N HIS A 35 -30.34 -16.63 -9.88
CA HIS A 35 -29.59 -15.94 -8.84
C HIS A 35 -28.96 -14.65 -9.39
N ASP A 36 -29.29 -13.50 -8.79
CA ASP A 36 -28.70 -12.22 -9.14
C ASP A 36 -27.44 -11.97 -8.28
N MET A 37 -26.27 -12.25 -8.87
CA MET A 37 -24.97 -11.75 -8.41
C MET A 37 -24.77 -10.36 -9.01
N GLY A 38 -25.39 -9.37 -8.36
CA GLY A 38 -25.18 -7.95 -8.67
C GLY A 38 -23.80 -7.48 -8.23
N SER A 39 -22.84 -7.53 -9.16
CA SER A 39 -21.57 -6.81 -9.09
C SER A 39 -21.83 -5.30 -9.16
N GLY A 40 -21.52 -4.58 -8.09
CA GLY A 40 -21.63 -3.14 -8.07
C GLY A 40 -21.08 -2.59 -6.77
N GLN A 41 -19.95 -1.89 -6.89
CA GLN A 41 -19.19 -1.22 -5.82
C GLN A 41 -18.20 -2.13 -5.09
N GLN A 42 -16.96 -2.02 -5.56
CA GLN A 42 -15.72 -2.18 -4.82
C GLN A 42 -15.91 -1.69 -3.38
N MET A 43 -16.26 -2.61 -2.50
CA MET A 43 -16.17 -2.40 -1.07
C MET A 43 -14.68 -2.32 -0.77
N ASP A 44 -14.19 -1.11 -0.52
CA ASP A 44 -13.02 -0.92 0.33
C ASP A 44 -13.18 -1.91 1.48
N HIS A 45 -12.25 -2.85 1.60
CA HIS A 45 -12.14 -3.74 2.75
C HIS A 45 -11.93 -2.87 3.99
N VAL A 46 -13.01 -2.33 4.54
CA VAL A 46 -13.06 -1.79 5.89
C VAL A 46 -12.94 -3.02 6.77
N GLY A 47 -11.72 -3.25 7.22
CA GLY A 47 -11.28 -4.44 7.93
C GLY A 47 -12.26 -4.83 9.03
N HIS A 48 -12.91 -5.98 8.83
CA HIS A 48 -13.49 -6.71 9.94
C HIS A 48 -12.35 -7.20 10.83
N GLY A 49 -12.44 -6.86 12.11
CA GLY A 49 -11.37 -6.93 13.10
C GLY A 49 -10.62 -8.25 13.13
N ASP A 50 -9.30 -8.13 13.04
CA ASP A 50 -8.37 -9.16 13.45
C ASP A 50 -8.47 -9.31 14.97
N MET A 51 -8.90 -10.49 15.45
CA MET A 51 -9.00 -10.83 16.88
C MET A 51 -7.64 -10.90 17.61
N GLY A 52 -6.58 -10.28 17.06
CA GLY A 52 -5.21 -10.33 17.58
C GLY A 52 -4.51 -8.98 17.70
N GLY A 53 -5.22 -7.85 17.55
CA GLY A 53 -4.62 -6.52 17.67
C GLY A 53 -3.59 -6.18 16.57
N THR A 54 -3.57 -6.96 15.48
CA THR A 54 -2.66 -6.79 14.35
C THR A 54 -3.45 -6.36 13.13
N TYR A 55 -3.17 -5.18 12.62
CA TYR A 55 -3.71 -4.75 11.32
C TYR A 55 -2.79 -5.25 10.20
N LYS A 56 -3.38 -5.86 9.16
CA LYS A 56 -2.65 -6.31 7.98
C LYS A 56 -3.05 -5.51 6.75
N HIS A 57 -2.08 -5.20 5.89
CA HIS A 57 -2.32 -4.59 4.59
C HIS A 57 -1.42 -5.25 3.54
N HIS A 58 -2.01 -5.68 2.44
CA HIS A 58 -1.30 -6.30 1.32
C HIS A 58 -1.30 -5.34 0.14
N ALA A 59 -0.15 -5.22 -0.53
CA ALA A 59 -0.01 -4.45 -1.74
C ALA A 59 1.04 -5.07 -2.67
N SER A 60 0.80 -5.03 -3.98
CA SER A 60 1.73 -5.53 -4.99
C SER A 60 2.12 -4.42 -5.96
N MET A 61 3.42 -4.26 -6.21
CA MET A 61 3.96 -3.22 -7.09
C MET A 61 5.35 -3.61 -7.59
N GLY A 62 5.67 -3.35 -8.87
CA GLY A 62 7.01 -3.58 -9.42
C GLY A 62 7.51 -5.02 -9.29
N GLY A 63 6.61 -6.00 -9.44
CA GLY A 63 6.92 -7.43 -9.26
C GLY A 63 7.30 -7.82 -7.82
N MET A 64 6.90 -7.02 -6.84
CA MET A 64 7.02 -7.33 -5.41
C MET A 64 5.63 -7.37 -4.78
N GLU A 65 5.40 -8.33 -3.90
CA GLU A 65 4.28 -8.30 -2.96
C GLU A 65 4.80 -7.91 -1.59
N ALA A 66 4.14 -6.94 -0.97
CA ALA A 66 4.41 -6.44 0.35
C ALA A 66 3.24 -6.73 1.28
N GLU A 67 3.51 -7.44 2.37
CA GLU A 67 2.59 -7.58 3.50
C GLU A 67 3.05 -6.68 4.63
N PHE A 68 2.22 -5.72 5.00
CA PHE A 68 2.39 -4.84 6.13
C PHE A 68 1.63 -5.38 7.32
N GLN A 69 2.28 -5.43 8.48
CA GLN A 69 1.62 -5.69 9.75
C GLN A 69 1.88 -4.52 10.70
N VAL A 70 0.80 -3.92 11.21
CA VAL A 70 0.85 -2.86 12.21
C VAL A 70 0.33 -3.44 13.52
N MET A 71 1.20 -3.54 14.50
CA MET A 71 0.93 -4.18 15.78
C MET A 71 1.16 -3.19 16.91
N SER A 72 0.34 -3.22 17.96
CA SER A 72 0.68 -2.46 19.17
C SER A 72 1.81 -3.16 19.92
N LEU A 73 2.75 -2.40 20.49
CA LEU A 73 3.80 -2.96 21.36
C LEU A 73 3.19 -3.57 22.63
N ALA A 74 2.09 -2.98 23.12
CA ALA A 74 1.33 -3.50 24.24
C ALA A 74 0.78 -4.92 23.99
N SER A 75 0.23 -5.20 22.81
CA SER A 75 -0.27 -6.54 22.45
C SER A 75 0.84 -7.58 22.30
N MET A 76 2.09 -7.14 22.11
CA MET A 76 3.27 -8.01 22.12
C MET A 76 3.94 -8.11 23.50
N ASN A 77 3.34 -7.50 24.54
CA ASN A 77 3.92 -7.39 25.88
C ASN A 77 5.32 -6.75 25.88
N MET A 78 5.55 -5.80 24.96
CA MET A 78 6.79 -5.04 24.81
C MET A 78 6.60 -3.58 25.21
N LYS A 79 7.65 -2.96 25.73
CA LYS A 79 7.73 -1.51 25.99
C LYS A 79 9.05 -0.98 25.43
N THR A 80 9.09 0.30 25.10
CA THR A 80 10.31 0.99 24.68
C THR A 80 10.51 2.21 25.55
N ASP A 81 11.77 2.53 25.85
CA ASP A 81 12.12 3.73 26.63
C ASP A 81 11.88 5.02 25.82
N GLU A 82 11.82 4.89 24.49
CA GLU A 82 11.61 5.99 23.54
C GLU A 82 10.13 6.39 23.38
N GLY A 83 9.21 5.66 24.02
CA GLY A 83 7.78 5.95 23.99
C GLY A 83 7.05 5.47 22.73
N ASP A 84 7.70 4.64 21.92
CA ASP A 84 7.05 3.97 20.80
C ASP A 84 5.92 3.07 21.29
N THR A 85 4.88 2.98 20.46
CA THR A 85 3.63 2.29 20.81
C THR A 85 3.27 1.21 19.80
N HIS A 86 3.82 1.26 18.59
CA HIS A 86 3.50 0.34 17.52
C HIS A 86 4.77 -0.18 16.85
N HIS A 87 4.69 -1.41 16.37
CA HIS A 87 5.68 -2.05 15.52
C HIS A 87 5.08 -2.20 14.14
N ILE A 88 5.80 -1.72 13.11
CA ILE A 88 5.40 -1.93 11.72
C ILE A 88 6.40 -2.89 11.09
N MET A 89 5.88 -4.02 10.65
CA MET A 89 6.60 -5.06 9.93
C MET A 89 6.22 -5.04 8.44
N VAL A 90 7.18 -5.31 7.57
CA VAL A 90 7.00 -5.45 6.13
C VAL A 90 7.70 -6.73 5.67
N SER A 91 6.92 -7.68 5.18
CA SER A 91 7.41 -8.89 4.53
C SER A 91 7.34 -8.72 3.02
N LEU A 92 8.43 -9.03 2.31
CA LEU A 92 8.55 -8.84 0.87
C LEU A 92 8.81 -10.16 0.16
N LYS A 93 8.05 -10.43 -0.91
CA LYS A 93 8.27 -11.57 -1.81
C LYS A 93 8.18 -11.16 -3.28
N GLY A 94 8.85 -11.91 -4.15
CA GLY A 94 8.67 -11.80 -5.60
C GLY A 94 7.24 -12.17 -5.99
N SER A 95 6.61 -11.39 -6.87
CA SER A 95 5.23 -11.67 -7.30
C SER A 95 5.11 -12.89 -8.23
N GLU A 96 6.21 -13.29 -8.88
CA GLU A 96 6.20 -14.40 -9.84
C GLU A 96 6.41 -15.76 -9.16
N ASP A 97 7.34 -15.82 -8.20
CA ASP A 97 7.83 -17.06 -7.60
C ASP A 97 7.55 -17.17 -6.10
N GLY A 98 7.07 -16.09 -5.47
CA GLY A 98 6.85 -16.02 -4.04
C GLY A 98 8.15 -16.01 -3.21
N THR A 99 9.32 -15.88 -3.84
CA THR A 99 10.61 -15.96 -3.15
C THR A 99 10.80 -14.75 -2.23
N PRO A 100 11.21 -14.94 -0.96
CA PRO A 100 11.49 -13.82 -0.06
C PRO A 100 12.58 -12.88 -0.57
N ILE A 101 12.31 -11.58 -0.54
CA ILE A 101 13.27 -10.54 -0.96
C ILE A 101 14.10 -10.11 0.25
N LYS A 102 15.26 -10.75 0.43
CA LYS A 102 16.10 -10.57 1.64
C LYS A 102 17.00 -9.33 1.62
N GLY A 103 17.40 -8.86 0.43
CA GLY A 103 18.35 -7.75 0.26
C GLY A 103 17.72 -6.35 0.23
N ALA A 104 16.45 -6.22 0.62
CA ALA A 104 15.76 -4.94 0.58
C ALA A 104 16.21 -4.00 1.71
N VAL A 105 16.22 -2.70 1.40
CA VAL A 105 16.34 -1.62 2.38
C VAL A 105 15.06 -0.80 2.34
N GLY A 106 14.49 -0.53 3.50
CA GLY A 106 13.23 0.19 3.61
C GLY A 106 13.31 1.41 4.50
N LYS A 107 12.38 2.34 4.31
CA LYS A 107 12.03 3.36 5.29
C LYS A 107 10.53 3.60 5.26
N ILE A 108 9.95 3.89 6.42
CA ILE A 108 8.54 4.27 6.52
C ILE A 108 8.45 5.69 7.03
N LYS A 109 7.57 6.47 6.38
CA LYS A 109 7.04 7.72 6.89
C LYS A 109 5.62 7.50 7.38
N VAL A 110 5.34 7.88 8.62
CA VAL A 110 4.01 7.90 9.22
C VAL A 110 3.55 9.35 9.37
N ILE A 111 2.32 9.64 8.94
CA ILE A 111 1.66 10.93 9.10
C ILE A 111 0.46 10.73 10.03
N GLY A 112 0.49 11.39 11.20
CA GLY A 112 -0.56 11.30 12.20
C GLY A 112 -1.82 12.10 11.86
N PRO A 113 -2.92 11.88 12.62
CA PRO A 113 -4.16 12.63 12.44
C PRO A 113 -4.01 14.14 12.71
N ASP A 114 -3.01 14.52 13.50
CA ASP A 114 -2.60 15.90 13.73
C ASP A 114 -1.56 16.41 12.70
N LYS A 115 -1.35 15.65 11.63
CA LYS A 115 -0.36 15.90 10.56
C LYS A 115 1.09 15.84 11.02
N ALA A 116 1.37 15.40 12.26
CA ALA A 116 2.74 15.17 12.71
C ALA A 116 3.38 14.03 11.92
N GLU A 117 4.66 14.18 11.57
CA GLU A 117 5.38 13.21 10.75
C GLU A 117 6.46 12.49 11.56
N GLN A 118 6.63 11.20 11.28
CA GLN A 118 7.74 10.38 11.77
C GLN A 118 8.34 9.65 10.58
N ILE A 119 9.67 9.56 10.52
CA ILE A 119 10.37 8.83 9.48
C ILE A 119 11.38 7.92 10.18
N SER A 120 11.29 6.61 9.90
CA SER A 120 12.23 5.64 10.46
C SER A 120 12.77 4.71 9.36
N PRO A 121 14.10 4.50 9.29
CA PRO A 121 14.65 3.42 8.47
C PRO A 121 14.24 2.07 9.05
N LEU A 122 13.97 1.09 8.20
CA LEU A 122 13.60 -0.24 8.63
C LEU A 122 14.85 -1.10 8.85
N LYS A 123 14.91 -1.78 9.99
CA LYS A 123 15.89 -2.83 10.26
C LYS A 123 15.51 -4.08 9.48
N ASN A 124 16.49 -4.78 8.92
CA ASN A 124 16.28 -5.99 8.14
C ASN A 124 16.67 -7.23 8.95
N TYR A 125 15.71 -8.13 9.15
CA TYR A 125 15.81 -9.38 9.89
C TYR A 125 15.75 -10.58 8.94
N GLY A 126 16.48 -10.54 7.83
CA GLY A 126 16.57 -11.64 6.86
C GLY A 126 15.41 -11.71 5.87
N GLY A 127 14.87 -10.56 5.44
CA GLY A 127 13.72 -10.46 4.53
C GLY A 127 12.44 -9.94 5.20
N ILE A 128 12.49 -9.72 6.50
CA ILE A 128 11.47 -9.00 7.26
C ILE A 128 12.05 -7.64 7.63
N LEU A 129 11.40 -6.57 7.18
CA LEU A 129 11.81 -5.20 7.49
C LEU A 129 10.92 -4.63 8.59
N ALA A 130 11.48 -4.04 9.63
CA ALA A 130 10.67 -3.49 10.71
C ALA A 130 11.25 -2.26 11.40
N ALA A 131 10.36 -1.44 11.95
CA ALA A 131 10.69 -0.34 12.84
C ALA A 131 9.53 -0.07 13.82
N ASN A 132 9.87 0.57 14.93
CA ASN A 132 8.90 1.04 15.89
C ASN A 132 8.49 2.50 15.58
N PHE A 133 7.28 2.84 15.98
CA PHE A 133 6.68 4.15 15.76
C PHE A 133 5.77 4.55 16.93
N THR A 134 5.63 5.85 17.12
CA THR A 134 4.74 6.41 18.13
C THR A 134 3.43 6.88 17.51
N PHE A 135 2.34 6.18 17.80
CA PHE A 135 1.00 6.63 17.51
C PHE A 135 0.49 7.29 18.80
N LYS A 136 0.22 8.59 18.81
CA LYS A 136 -0.16 9.30 20.06
C LYS A 136 -1.65 9.39 20.28
N LYS A 137 -2.41 9.41 19.18
CA LYS A 137 -3.85 9.68 19.16
C LYS A 137 -4.59 8.58 18.39
N PRO A 138 -5.84 8.27 18.74
CA PRO A 138 -6.71 7.51 17.84
C PRO A 138 -6.95 8.29 16.55
N GLY A 139 -7.35 7.59 15.49
CA GLY A 139 -7.71 8.17 14.19
C GLY A 139 -6.86 7.67 13.02
N LYS A 140 -6.97 8.38 11.89
CA LYS A 140 -6.41 7.97 10.61
C LYS A 140 -4.94 8.38 10.47
N TYR A 141 -4.08 7.40 10.25
CA TYR A 141 -2.65 7.57 9.98
C TYR A 141 -2.32 7.22 8.54
N GLY A 142 -1.55 8.08 7.86
CA GLY A 142 -0.99 7.79 6.56
C GLY A 142 0.33 7.03 6.71
N VAL A 143 0.44 5.84 6.15
CA VAL A 143 1.68 5.05 6.12
C VAL A 143 2.23 5.06 4.71
N ILE A 144 3.48 5.52 4.56
CA ILE A 144 4.19 5.60 3.28
C ILE A 144 5.49 4.82 3.43
N CYS A 145 5.57 3.65 2.79
CA CYS A 145 6.74 2.80 2.81
C CYS A 145 7.49 2.91 1.49
N MET A 146 8.78 3.26 1.55
CA MET A 146 9.69 3.20 0.42
C MET A 146 10.60 1.99 0.58
N ILE A 147 10.59 1.11 -0.41
CA ILE A 147 11.47 -0.06 -0.49
C ILE A 147 12.44 0.14 -1.64
N LYS A 148 13.72 -0.19 -1.40
CA LYS A 148 14.77 -0.22 -2.41
C LYS A 148 15.42 -1.60 -2.42
N THR A 149 15.54 -2.20 -3.60
CA THR A 149 16.42 -3.33 -3.88
C THR A 149 17.58 -2.84 -4.78
N GLN A 150 18.42 -3.74 -5.30
CA GLN A 150 19.51 -3.35 -6.21
C GLN A 150 18.98 -2.60 -7.45
N ASP A 151 17.88 -3.08 -8.03
CA ASP A 151 17.43 -2.66 -9.36
C ASP A 151 16.21 -1.73 -9.33
N LYS A 152 15.43 -1.75 -8.24
CA LYS A 152 14.14 -1.08 -8.18
C LYS A 152 13.90 -0.36 -6.87
N LYS A 153 13.00 0.62 -6.95
CA LYS A 153 12.56 1.43 -5.84
C LYS A 153 11.06 1.61 -5.94
N GLU A 154 10.35 1.05 -4.98
CA GLU A 154 8.89 1.08 -4.93
C GLU A 154 8.38 1.87 -3.73
N VAL A 155 7.20 2.46 -3.87
CA VAL A 155 6.56 3.23 -2.80
C VAL A 155 5.14 2.73 -2.58
N PHE A 156 4.92 2.09 -1.44
CA PHE A 156 3.62 1.63 -0.98
C PHE A 156 2.99 2.68 -0.07
N LYS A 157 1.67 2.89 -0.20
CA LYS A 157 0.94 3.87 0.60
C LYS A 157 -0.40 3.30 1.01
N PHE A 158 -0.76 3.46 2.27
CA PHE A 158 -2.06 3.07 2.77
C PHE A 158 -2.47 3.90 3.99
N TRP A 159 -3.75 3.83 4.31
CA TRP A 159 -4.30 4.40 5.52
C TRP A 159 -4.43 3.31 6.58
N TYR A 160 -4.01 3.61 7.79
CA TYR A 160 -4.26 2.78 8.97
C TYR A 160 -5.13 3.57 9.95
N ASN A 161 -6.25 3.00 10.37
CA ASN A 161 -7.11 3.62 11.37
C ASN A 161 -6.80 3.02 12.73
N ARG A 162 -6.26 3.84 13.65
CA ARG A 162 -6.01 3.41 15.02
C ARG A 162 -7.29 3.63 15.85
N PRO A 163 -7.83 2.60 16.51
CA PRO A 163 -8.98 2.75 17.41
C PRO A 163 -8.64 3.58 18.67
#